data_AF-A0A0A8WKC6-F1
#
_entry.id   AF-A0A0A8WKC6-F1
#
_cell.length_a   1.000
_cell.length_b   1.000
_cell.length_c   1.000
_cell.angle_alpha   90.00
_cell.angle_beta   90.00
_cell.angle_gamma   90.00
#
_symmetry.space_group_name_H-M   'P 1'
#
loop_
_entity.id
_entity.type
_entity.pdbx_description
1 polymer ?
#
loop_
_entity_poly.entity_id
_entity_poly.type
_entity_poly.pdbx_seq_one_letter_code
_entity_poly.pdbx_strand_id
1 'polypeptide(L)'
;MIEHNELAKLTYMDEPVFNQMPDPDQARAAVELIVGTLFDVVRDTIMEEHAQCLAWGFVNSFHMTARLAEGREDDAAKKLGELVRINNTSEIHTVEVEETQILCQTMQGCREALEAMRTTHPT
;
A
#
# COMPACT_ATOMS: atom_id res chain seq x y z
N MET A 1 -25.29 9.41 -4.99
CA MET A 1 -24.38 8.26 -5.03
C MET A 1 -23.17 8.64 -4.18
N ILE A 2 -23.22 8.30 -2.90
CA ILE A 2 -22.18 8.63 -1.90
C ILE A 2 -21.36 7.36 -1.76
N GLU A 3 -20.35 7.18 -2.61
CA GLU A 3 -19.39 6.06 -2.49
C GLU A 3 -17.94 6.51 -2.71
N HIS A 4 -17.68 7.82 -2.79
CA HIS A 4 -16.31 8.34 -2.93
C HIS A 4 -15.65 8.76 -1.61
N ASN A 5 -16.39 8.68 -0.48
CA ASN A 5 -15.96 9.26 0.80
C ASN A 5 -15.42 8.22 1.80
N GLU A 6 -15.69 6.93 1.64
CA GLU A 6 -15.22 5.90 2.58
C GLU A 6 -13.81 5.39 2.23
N LEU A 7 -13.43 5.34 0.93
CA LEU A 7 -12.05 5.09 0.51
C LEU A 7 -11.09 6.21 0.93
N ALA A 8 -11.60 7.44 1.04
CA ALA A 8 -10.82 8.60 1.51
C ALA A 8 -10.42 8.51 2.99
N LYS A 9 -11.06 7.64 3.79
CA LYS A 9 -10.69 7.41 5.20
C LYS A 9 -9.57 6.38 5.38
N LEU A 10 -9.25 5.60 4.34
CA LEU A 10 -8.08 4.71 4.36
C LEU A 10 -6.76 5.46 4.13
N THR A 11 -6.83 6.78 3.93
CA THR A 11 -5.72 7.65 3.52
C THR A 11 -5.08 8.44 4.67
N TYR A 12 -5.18 8.01 5.93
CA TYR A 12 -4.51 8.73 7.02
C TYR A 12 -3.11 8.18 7.30
N MET A 13 -2.16 8.60 6.46
CA MET A 13 -0.75 8.68 6.86
C MET A 13 -0.24 10.04 6.38
N ASP A 14 -0.64 11.11 7.05
CA ASP A 14 -0.15 12.47 6.74
C ASP A 14 1.29 12.69 7.22
N GLU A 15 1.74 11.95 8.22
CA GLU A 15 3.08 12.09 8.78
C GLU A 15 3.99 10.93 8.33
N PRO A 16 5.20 11.20 7.82
CA PRO A 16 6.17 10.16 7.50
C PRO A 16 6.55 9.39 8.78
N VAL A 17 6.08 8.16 8.90
CA VAL A 17 6.40 7.30 10.05
C VAL A 17 7.69 6.54 9.75
N PHE A 18 8.74 6.76 10.57
CA PHE A 18 10.01 6.02 10.55
C PHE A 18 9.88 4.58 11.10
N ASN A 19 8.87 3.83 10.66
CA ASN A 19 8.76 2.42 10.97
C ASN A 19 9.38 1.58 9.84
N GLN A 20 9.99 0.45 10.22
CA GLN A 20 10.54 -0.49 9.25
C GLN A 20 9.40 -1.12 8.44
N MET A 21 9.60 -1.25 7.13
CA MET A 21 8.72 -2.04 6.27
C MET A 21 8.73 -3.51 6.73
N PRO A 22 7.63 -4.26 6.55
CA PRO A 22 7.62 -5.69 6.84
C PRO A 22 8.63 -6.42 5.94
N ASP A 23 9.20 -7.51 6.45
CA ASP A 23 10.01 -8.41 5.64
C ASP A 23 9.16 -9.00 4.50
N PRO A 24 9.60 -8.93 3.22
CA PRO A 24 8.79 -9.35 2.07
C PRO A 24 8.39 -10.82 2.11
N ASP A 25 9.27 -11.71 2.60
CA ASP A 25 8.98 -13.13 2.69
C ASP A 25 8.00 -13.44 3.82
N GLN A 26 8.14 -12.78 4.96
CA GLN A 26 7.16 -12.88 6.05
C GLN A 26 5.78 -12.36 5.63
N ALA A 27 5.74 -11.23 4.91
CA ALA A 27 4.51 -10.65 4.38
C ALA A 27 3.80 -11.62 3.41
N ARG A 28 4.55 -12.20 2.46
CA ARG A 28 4.02 -13.20 1.52
C ARG A 28 3.51 -14.45 2.24
N ALA A 29 4.29 -15.00 3.16
CA ALA A 29 3.89 -16.18 3.92
C ALA A 29 2.62 -15.95 4.77
N ALA A 30 2.49 -14.76 5.36
CA ALA A 30 1.28 -14.40 6.11
C ALA A 30 0.05 -14.35 5.21
N VAL A 31 0.16 -13.78 4.01
CA VAL A 31 -0.94 -13.73 3.03
C VAL A 31 -1.31 -15.13 2.55
N GLU A 32 -0.35 -15.98 2.23
CA GLU A 32 -0.58 -17.38 1.86
C GLU A 32 -1.34 -18.13 2.96
N LEU A 33 -0.95 -17.94 4.23
CA LEU A 33 -1.63 -18.53 5.38
C LEU A 33 -3.08 -18.04 5.52
N ILE A 34 -3.33 -16.72 5.38
CA ILE A 34 -4.68 -16.15 5.46
C ILE A 34 -5.58 -16.73 4.37
N VAL A 35 -5.11 -16.74 3.12
CA VAL A 35 -5.87 -17.27 1.98
C VAL A 35 -6.12 -18.77 2.15
N GLY A 36 -5.11 -19.56 2.53
CA GLY A 36 -5.27 -20.99 2.78
C GLY A 36 -6.29 -21.27 3.88
N THR A 37 -6.21 -20.55 5.00
CA THR A 37 -7.17 -20.66 6.11
C THR A 37 -8.59 -20.30 5.67
N LEU A 38 -8.74 -19.29 4.81
CA LEU A 38 -10.04 -18.92 4.24
C LEU A 38 -10.65 -20.08 3.44
N PHE A 39 -9.86 -20.74 2.58
CA PHE A 39 -10.32 -21.95 1.87
C PHE A 39 -10.63 -23.11 2.82
N ASP A 40 -9.81 -23.32 3.85
CA ASP A 40 -10.02 -24.41 4.82
C ASP A 40 -11.33 -24.26 5.61
N VAL A 41 -11.70 -23.04 5.99
CA VAL A 41 -12.92 -22.77 6.77
C VAL A 41 -14.19 -23.01 5.97
N VAL A 42 -14.17 -22.75 4.66
CA VAL A 42 -15.35 -22.88 3.79
C VAL A 42 -15.44 -24.22 3.06
N ARG A 43 -14.36 -25.02 3.09
CA ARG A 43 -14.31 -26.35 2.49
C ARG A 43 -15.41 -27.26 3.05
N ASP A 44 -16.03 -28.05 2.19
CA ASP A 44 -17.10 -29.00 2.52
C ASP A 44 -18.38 -28.31 3.09
N THR A 45 -18.53 -27.00 2.85
CA THR A 45 -19.72 -26.24 3.21
C THR A 45 -20.43 -25.71 1.98
N ILE A 46 -21.68 -25.25 2.15
CA ILE A 46 -22.39 -24.52 1.09
C ILE A 46 -21.66 -23.24 0.65
N MET A 47 -20.76 -22.70 1.48
CA MET A 47 -20.01 -21.48 1.15
C MET A 47 -18.82 -21.74 0.23
N GLU A 48 -18.47 -23.00 -0.06
CA GLU A 48 -17.33 -23.34 -0.91
C GLU A 48 -17.43 -22.70 -2.31
N GLU A 49 -18.65 -22.55 -2.84
CA GLU A 49 -18.90 -21.86 -4.12
C GLU A 49 -18.48 -20.38 -4.11
N HIS A 50 -18.37 -19.76 -2.93
CA HIS A 50 -17.98 -18.36 -2.76
C HIS A 50 -16.48 -18.17 -2.46
N ALA A 51 -15.73 -19.25 -2.22
CA ALA A 51 -14.35 -19.18 -1.74
C ALA A 51 -13.43 -18.39 -2.68
N GLN A 52 -13.54 -18.63 -3.99
CA GLN A 52 -12.74 -17.93 -5.00
C GLN A 52 -13.04 -16.43 -5.05
N CYS A 53 -14.31 -16.04 -4.93
CA CYS A 53 -14.72 -14.63 -4.93
C CYS A 53 -14.16 -13.90 -3.69
N LEU A 54 -14.20 -14.53 -2.52
CA LEU A 54 -13.63 -14.00 -1.29
C LEU A 54 -12.11 -13.85 -1.38
N ALA A 55 -11.41 -14.89 -1.84
CA ALA A 55 -9.97 -14.85 -2.03
C ALA A 55 -9.55 -13.77 -3.05
N TRP A 56 -10.30 -13.65 -4.16
CA TRP A 56 -10.07 -12.59 -5.14
C TRP A 56 -10.25 -11.20 -4.53
N GLY A 57 -11.33 -10.97 -3.78
CA GLY A 57 -11.58 -9.69 -3.12
C GLY A 57 -10.46 -9.31 -2.13
N PHE A 58 -9.97 -10.31 -1.39
CA PHE A 58 -8.85 -10.13 -0.47
C PHE A 58 -7.55 -9.75 -1.19
N VAL A 59 -7.12 -10.52 -2.20
CA VAL A 59 -5.89 -10.22 -2.96
C VAL A 59 -6.02 -8.90 -3.72
N ASN A 60 -7.19 -8.63 -4.32
CA ASN A 60 -7.46 -7.38 -5.04
C ASN A 60 -7.38 -6.14 -4.13
N SER A 61 -7.60 -6.29 -2.81
CA SER A 61 -7.42 -5.18 -1.88
C SER A 61 -5.97 -4.66 -1.87
N PHE A 62 -4.97 -5.55 -1.92
CA PHE A 62 -3.56 -5.16 -2.01
C PHE A 62 -3.24 -4.41 -3.31
N HIS A 63 -3.81 -4.85 -4.44
CA HIS A 63 -3.68 -4.15 -5.72
C HIS A 63 -4.23 -2.72 -5.66
N MET A 64 -5.40 -2.55 -5.05
CA MET A 64 -6.02 -1.23 -4.91
C MET A 64 -5.18 -0.32 -4.00
N THR A 65 -4.75 -0.81 -2.84
CA THR A 65 -3.91 -0.04 -1.92
C THR A 65 -2.54 0.29 -2.52
N ALA A 66 -1.93 -0.61 -3.28
CA ALA A 66 -0.65 -0.35 -3.96
C ALA A 66 -0.78 0.79 -4.98
N ARG A 67 -1.87 0.82 -5.75
CA ARG A 67 -2.16 1.93 -6.68
C ARG A 67 -2.40 3.26 -5.98
N LEU A 68 -3.03 3.24 -4.80
CA LEU A 68 -3.20 4.46 -4.00
C LEU A 68 -1.85 4.97 -3.47
N ALA A 69 -0.96 4.06 -3.03
CA ALA A 69 0.40 4.42 -2.63
C ALA A 69 1.21 4.98 -3.81
N GLU A 70 1.12 4.36 -4.99
CA GLU A 70 1.75 4.82 -6.23
C GLU A 70 1.31 6.24 -6.60
N GLY A 71 0.01 6.54 -6.55
CA GLY A 71 -0.48 7.90 -6.82
C GLY A 71 0.08 8.94 -5.85
N ARG A 72 0.25 8.59 -4.57
CA ARG A 72 0.86 9.47 -3.57
C ARG A 72 2.37 9.62 -3.75
N GLU A 73 3.05 8.55 -4.13
CA GLU A 73 4.47 8.55 -4.52
C GLU A 73 4.70 9.52 -5.68
N ASP A 74 3.89 9.43 -6.74
CA ASP A 74 3.96 10.32 -7.91
C ASP A 74 3.76 11.78 -7.54
N ASP A 75 2.80 12.09 -6.68
CA ASP A 75 2.53 13.47 -6.26
C ASP A 75 3.64 14.03 -5.35
N ALA A 76 4.20 13.20 -4.45
CA ALA A 76 5.36 13.57 -3.65
C ALA A 76 6.60 13.80 -4.52
N ALA A 77 6.84 12.95 -5.52
CA ALA A 77 7.96 13.07 -6.46
C ALA A 77 7.87 14.34 -7.31
N LYS A 78 6.66 14.69 -7.79
CA LYS A 78 6.42 15.97 -8.49
C LYS A 78 6.75 17.16 -7.59
N LYS A 79 6.22 17.17 -6.35
CA LYS A 79 6.48 18.25 -5.37
C LYS A 79 7.98 18.35 -5.05
N LEU A 80 8.67 17.24 -4.83
CA LEU A 80 10.11 17.22 -4.57
C LEU A 80 10.89 17.82 -5.75
N GLY A 81 10.53 17.47 -6.98
CA GLY A 81 11.13 18.02 -8.19
C GLY A 81 10.91 19.52 -8.35
N GLU A 82 9.76 20.04 -7.93
CA GLU A 82 9.47 21.49 -7.88
C GLU A 82 10.33 22.19 -6.82
N LEU A 83 10.40 21.64 -5.60
CA LEU A 83 11.19 22.20 -4.51
C LEU A 83 12.68 22.27 -4.86
N VAL A 84 13.26 21.19 -5.39
CA VAL A 84 14.70 21.12 -5.75
C VAL A 84 15.08 22.12 -6.86
N ARG A 85 14.13 22.52 -7.72
CA ARG A 85 14.38 23.54 -8.76
C ARG A 85 14.42 24.95 -8.20
N ILE A 86 13.85 25.18 -7.03
CA ILE A 86 13.86 26.48 -6.36
C ILE A 86 15.20 26.64 -5.64
N ASN A 87 16.01 27.62 -6.04
CA ASN A 87 17.25 27.93 -5.32
C ASN A 87 16.94 28.77 -4.07
N ASN A 88 16.50 28.12 -2.99
CA ASN A 88 16.16 28.74 -1.72
C ASN A 88 16.98 28.11 -0.59
N THR A 89 17.74 28.93 0.15
CA THR A 89 18.63 28.47 1.24
C THR A 89 18.01 28.63 2.63
N SER A 90 16.70 28.87 2.72
CA SER A 90 16.03 28.93 4.03
C SER A 90 15.95 27.56 4.68
N GLU A 91 16.04 27.54 6.00
CA GLU A 91 15.88 26.33 6.82
C GLU A 91 14.51 25.68 6.58
N ILE A 92 13.45 26.49 6.50
CA ILE A 92 12.09 26.03 6.21
C ILE A 92 12.03 25.27 4.88
N HIS A 93 12.68 25.80 3.84
CA HIS A 93 12.72 25.13 2.54
C HIS A 93 13.52 23.83 2.58
N THR A 94 14.60 23.80 3.36
CA THR A 94 15.43 22.60 3.54
C THR A 94 14.61 21.49 4.22
N VAL A 95 13.90 21.82 5.29
CA VAL A 95 13.00 20.89 5.99
C VAL A 95 11.90 20.38 5.06
N GLU A 96 11.28 21.26 4.27
CA GLU A 96 10.21 20.85 3.35
C GLU A 96 10.70 19.86 2.28
N VAL A 97 11.94 20.04 1.79
CA VAL A 97 12.60 19.09 0.87
C VAL A 97 12.81 17.75 1.54
N GLU A 98 13.35 17.74 2.76
CA GLU A 98 13.60 16.51 3.53
C GLU A 98 12.32 15.74 3.83
N GLU A 99 11.27 16.41 4.32
CA GLU A 99 9.96 15.80 4.59
C GLU A 99 9.34 15.22 3.33
N THR A 100 9.39 15.95 2.21
CA THR A 100 8.84 15.48 0.93
C THR A 100 9.64 14.28 0.40
N GLN A 101 10.96 14.25 0.60
CA GLN A 101 11.79 13.10 0.26
C GLN A 101 11.45 11.87 1.11
N ILE A 102 11.28 12.04 2.43
CA ILE A 102 10.89 10.92 3.31
C ILE A 102 9.53 10.39 2.89
N LEU A 103 8.55 11.26 2.62
CA LEU A 103 7.23 10.85 2.15
C LEU A 103 7.32 10.01 0.87
N CYS A 104 8.11 10.44 -0.11
CA CYS A 104 8.34 9.69 -1.35
C CYS A 104 8.89 8.28 -1.06
N GLN A 105 9.91 8.18 -0.20
CA GLN A 105 10.52 6.91 0.18
C GLN A 105 9.56 6.00 0.95
N THR A 106 8.75 6.57 1.85
CA THR A 106 7.71 5.82 2.58
C THR A 106 6.67 5.25 1.63
N MET A 107 6.15 6.04 0.68
CA MET A 107 5.15 5.56 -0.27
C MET A 107 5.71 4.47 -1.19
N GLN A 108 6.96 4.62 -1.64
CA GLN A 108 7.66 3.60 -2.42
C GLN A 108 7.78 2.28 -1.63
N GLY A 109 8.24 2.33 -0.38
CA GLY A 109 8.37 1.15 0.46
C GLY A 109 7.02 0.47 0.76
N CYS A 110 5.96 1.28 0.96
CA CYS A 110 4.60 0.75 1.08
C CYS A 110 4.16 0.02 -0.19
N ARG A 111 4.41 0.60 -1.37
CA ARG A 111 4.08 -0.03 -2.66
C ARG A 111 4.80 -1.35 -2.83
N GLU A 112 6.10 -1.40 -2.56
CA GLU A 112 6.92 -2.63 -2.64
C GLU A 112 6.40 -3.73 -1.69
N ALA A 113 6.07 -3.38 -0.45
CA ALA A 113 5.51 -4.33 0.52
C ALA A 113 4.15 -4.89 0.06
N LEU A 114 3.28 -4.03 -0.49
CA LEU A 114 1.97 -4.44 -1.02
C LEU A 114 2.10 -5.30 -2.28
N GLU A 115 3.12 -5.04 -3.12
CA GLU A 115 3.43 -5.87 -4.28
C GLU A 115 3.93 -7.26 -3.88
N ALA A 116 4.71 -7.39 -2.80
CA ALA A 116 5.13 -8.69 -2.26
C ALA A 116 3.95 -9.53 -1.75
N MET A 117 2.95 -8.87 -1.15
CA MET A 117 1.71 -9.51 -0.66
C MET A 117 0.79 -9.99 -1.80
N ARG A 118 0.95 -9.44 -3.00
CA ARG A 118 0.10 -9.72 -4.18
C ARG A 118 0.44 -11.04 -4.87
N THR A 119 1.70 -11.50 -4.79
CA THR A 119 2.17 -12.64 -5.58
C THR A 119 1.85 -13.98 -4.92
N THR A 120 0.57 -14.31 -4.80
CA THR A 120 0.14 -15.68 -4.56
C THR A 120 0.05 -16.37 -5.93
N HIS A 121 1.06 -17.17 -6.29
CA HIS A 121 0.98 -18.02 -7.47
C HIS A 121 -0.25 -18.95 -7.34
N PRO A 122 -1.17 -18.97 -8.31
CA PRO A 122 -2.09 -20.09 -8.44
C PRO A 122 -1.31 -21.25 -9.07
N THR A 123 -0.91 -22.22 -8.25
CA THR A 123 -0.61 -23.59 -8.72
C THR A 123 -1.85 -24.44 -8.59
#